data_AF-A0A3S1EVJ9-F1
#
_entry.id   AF-A0A3S1EVJ9-F1
#
_cell.length_a   1.000
_cell.length_b   1.000
_cell.length_c   1.000
_cell.angle_alpha   90.00
_cell.angle_beta   90.00
_cell.angle_gamma   90.00
#
_symmetry.space_group_name_H-M   'P 1'
#
loop_
_entity.id
_entity.type
_entity.pdbx_description
1 polymer ?
#
loop_
_entity_poly.entity_id
_entity_poly.type
_entity_poly.pdbx_seq_one_letter_code
_entity_poly.pdbx_strand_id
1 'polypeptide(L)'
;YMGRSVAAEVAGRLIEAGLSPDTAVAVVENASLGTRRRFHGTLADLPSLEARADLTGPVMTIIGDAVAGANFEQSEPLAAHRCEDTGHEGAASAVAQGVEQ
;
A
#
# COMPACT_ATOMS: atom_id res chain seq x y z
N TYR A 1 -1.37 -2.05 17.01
CA TYR A 1 -1.15 -2.81 15.76
C TYR A 1 -2.34 -2.52 14.86
N MET A 2 -2.17 -1.55 13.96
CA MET A 2 -3.17 -1.05 12.99
C MET A 2 -2.53 -1.19 11.61
N GLY A 3 -2.18 -2.42 11.23
CA GLY A 3 -1.18 -2.70 10.20
C GLY A 3 -1.52 -2.22 8.80
N ARG A 4 -2.81 -2.00 8.47
CA ARG A 4 -3.24 -1.64 7.11
C ARG A 4 -2.85 -0.22 6.74
N SER A 5 -3.31 0.75 7.52
CA SER A 5 -3.01 2.17 7.32
C SER A 5 -1.54 2.49 7.57
N VAL A 6 -0.95 1.86 8.60
CA VAL A 6 0.48 2.05 8.88
C VAL A 6 1.37 1.49 7.77
N ALA A 7 1.00 0.37 7.13
CA ALA A 7 1.78 -0.19 6.02
C ALA A 7 1.81 0.76 4.80
N ALA A 8 0.71 1.42 4.48
CA ALA A 8 0.64 2.40 3.41
C ALA A 8 1.49 3.64 3.70
N GLU A 9 1.39 4.20 4.91
CA GLU A 9 2.21 5.34 5.35
C GLU A 9 3.71 4.99 5.33
N VAL A 10 4.07 3.79 5.80
CA VAL A 10 5.46 3.32 5.80
C VAL A 10 5.99 3.12 4.37
N ALA A 11 5.16 2.65 3.43
CA ALA A 11 5.55 2.49 2.03
C ALA A 11 6.00 3.83 1.42
N GLY A 12 5.23 4.91 1.64
CA GLY A 12 5.59 6.25 1.20
C GLY A 12 6.95 6.70 1.75
N ARG A 13 7.15 6.55 3.06
CA ARG A 13 8.42 6.91 3.71
C ARG A 13 9.62 6.11 3.21
N LEU A 14 9.42 4.82 2.90
CA LEU A 14 10.48 3.97 2.37
C LEU A 14 10.88 4.39 0.96
N ILE A 15 9.92 4.76 0.12
CA ILE A 15 10.17 5.30 -1.23
C ILE A 15 10.91 6.64 -1.12
N GLU A 16 10.47 7.54 -0.24
CA GLU A 16 11.15 8.81 0.04
C GLU A 16 12.58 8.62 0.55
N ALA A 17 12.83 7.56 1.32
CA ALA A 17 14.14 7.18 1.80
C ALA A 17 15.04 6.53 0.71
N GLY A 18 14.54 6.38 -0.53
CA GLY A 18 15.28 5.87 -1.67
C GLY A 18 15.10 4.38 -1.95
N LEU A 19 14.17 3.69 -1.28
CA LEU A 19 13.81 2.32 -1.64
C LEU A 19 13.03 2.32 -2.96
N SER A 20 13.29 1.35 -3.83
CA SER A 20 12.62 1.28 -5.13
C SER A 20 11.11 1.05 -4.96
N PRO A 21 10.24 1.78 -5.69
CA PRO A 21 8.82 1.49 -5.73
C PRO A 21 8.50 0.06 -6.22
N ASP A 22 9.41 -0.53 -7.01
CA ASP A 22 9.30 -1.89 -7.53
C ASP A 22 9.78 -2.96 -6.54
N THR A 23 10.26 -2.57 -5.35
CA THR A 23 10.70 -3.52 -4.33
C THR A 23 9.57 -4.47 -3.97
N ALA A 24 9.85 -5.77 -4.02
CA ALA A 24 8.85 -6.81 -3.79
C ALA A 24 8.27 -6.75 -2.36
N VAL A 25 6.96 -6.98 -2.25
CA VAL A 25 6.22 -6.97 -0.99
C VAL A 25 5.31 -8.18 -0.88
N ALA A 26 5.26 -8.78 0.30
CA ALA A 26 4.30 -9.79 0.68
C ALA A 26 3.52 -9.32 1.92
N VAL A 27 2.22 -9.54 1.91
CA VAL A 27 1.33 -9.23 3.04
C VAL A 27 0.60 -10.49 3.45
N VAL A 28 0.56 -10.78 4.75
CA VAL A 28 -0.09 -11.96 5.31
C VAL A 28 -1.06 -11.56 6.40
N GLU A 29 -2.34 -11.85 6.20
CA GLU A 29 -3.36 -11.73 7.24
C GLU A 29 -3.48 -13.03 8.02
N ASN A 30 -3.70 -12.95 9.33
CA ASN A 30 -3.93 -14.11 10.20
C ASN A 30 -2.81 -15.15 10.07
N ALA A 31 -1.55 -14.67 10.08
CA ALA A 31 -0.38 -15.53 9.97
C ALA A 31 -0.45 -16.70 10.99
N SER A 32 -0.08 -17.90 10.54
CA SER A 32 -0.13 -19.15 11.31
C SER A 32 -1.53 -19.69 11.66
N LEU A 33 -2.61 -19.05 11.21
CA LEU A 33 -3.98 -19.53 11.39
C LEU A 33 -4.53 -20.21 10.13
N GLY A 34 -5.59 -21.03 10.27
CA GLY A 34 -6.29 -21.65 9.15
C GLY A 34 -7.00 -20.65 8.24
N THR A 35 -7.33 -19.47 8.76
CA THR A 35 -7.94 -18.33 8.04
C THR A 35 -6.92 -17.41 7.38
N ARG A 36 -5.68 -17.88 7.21
CA ARG A 36 -4.59 -17.09 6.61
C ARG A 36 -4.94 -16.66 5.18
N ARG A 37 -4.64 -15.41 4.86
CA ARG A 37 -4.71 -14.87 3.50
C ARG A 37 -3.36 -14.26 3.14
N ARG A 38 -2.92 -14.45 1.90
CA ARG A 38 -1.61 -14.00 1.41
C ARG A 38 -1.80 -13.10 0.21
N PHE A 39 -1.07 -12.01 0.20
CA PHE A 39 -1.04 -11.04 -0.88
C PHE A 39 0.40 -10.77 -1.28
N HIS A 40 0.61 -10.44 -2.54
CA HIS A 40 1.91 -10.04 -3.08
C HIS A 40 1.78 -8.81 -3.97
N GLY A 41 2.86 -8.07 -4.14
CA GLY A 41 2.93 -6.93 -5.04
C GLY A 41 4.25 -6.22 -4.88
N THR A 42 4.28 -4.94 -5.18
CA THR A 42 5.44 -4.07 -4.97
C THR A 42 5.19 -3.08 -3.84
N LEU A 43 6.23 -2.33 -3.47
CA LEU A 43 6.16 -1.25 -2.50
C LEU A 43 5.16 -0.17 -2.92
N ALA A 44 5.06 0.09 -4.23
CA ALA A 44 4.06 0.99 -4.81
C ALA A 44 2.62 0.48 -4.68
N ASP A 45 2.40 -0.82 -4.51
CA ASP A 45 1.05 -1.40 -4.40
C ASP A 45 0.50 -1.37 -2.97
N LEU A 46 1.35 -1.18 -1.95
CA LEU A 46 0.96 -1.20 -0.54
C LEU A 46 -0.14 -0.22 -0.15
N PRO A 47 -0.22 1.01 -0.70
CA PRO A 47 -1.35 1.91 -0.44
C PRO A 47 -2.73 1.30 -0.75
N SER A 48 -2.81 0.37 -1.70
CA SER A 48 -4.05 -0.35 -2.04
C SER A 48 -4.61 -1.17 -0.87
N LEU A 49 -3.77 -1.49 0.13
CA LEU A 49 -4.15 -2.26 1.32
C LEU A 49 -5.10 -1.48 2.24
N GLU A 50 -5.09 -0.13 2.20
CA GLU A 50 -6.00 0.69 3.00
C GLU A 50 -7.45 0.50 2.57
N ALA A 51 -7.68 0.39 1.25
CA ALA A 51 -8.98 0.21 0.63
C ALA A 51 -9.55 -1.21 0.83
N ARG A 52 -8.73 -2.18 1.22
CA ARG A 52 -9.15 -3.56 1.52
C ARG A 52 -9.84 -3.64 2.89
N ALA A 53 -11.13 -3.30 2.91
CA ALA A 53 -12.00 -3.37 4.09
C ALA A 53 -12.28 -4.82 4.55
N ASP A 54 -12.03 -5.79 3.69
CA ASP A 54 -12.14 -7.23 3.95
C ASP A 54 -10.98 -7.77 4.81
N LEU A 55 -9.92 -6.99 5.02
CA LEU A 55 -8.83 -7.30 5.93
C LEU A 55 -9.17 -6.80 7.35
N THR A 56 -9.66 -7.71 8.16
CA THR A 56 -10.16 -7.44 9.52
C THR A 56 -9.23 -7.93 10.61
N GLY A 57 -8.32 -8.86 10.28
CA GLY A 57 -7.40 -9.51 11.21
C GLY A 57 -6.02 -8.85 11.30
N PRO A 58 -5.10 -9.42 12.11
CA PRO A 58 -3.72 -8.99 12.19
C PRO A 58 -2.99 -9.18 10.85
N VAL A 59 -2.21 -8.17 10.45
CA VAL A 59 -1.51 -8.14 9.16
C VAL A 59 0.00 -7.99 9.35
N MET A 60 0.77 -8.90 8.76
CA MET A 60 2.22 -8.84 8.67
C MET A 60 2.65 -8.46 7.25
N THR A 61 3.51 -7.45 7.12
CA THR A 61 4.07 -6.99 5.84
C THR A 61 5.57 -7.30 5.80
N ILE A 62 6.03 -7.90 4.70
CA ILE A 62 7.43 -8.25 4.42
C ILE A 62 7.83 -7.50 3.15
N ILE A 63 8.95 -6.79 3.18
CA ILE A 63 9.45 -5.95 2.08
C ILE A 63 10.87 -6.37 1.75
N GLY A 64 11.18 -6.55 0.46
CA GLY A 64 12.54 -6.81 -0.03
C GLY A 64 12.73 -8.14 -0.75
N ASP A 65 14.00 -8.46 -1.06
CA ASP A 65 14.39 -9.57 -1.95
C ASP A 65 13.94 -10.96 -1.46
N ALA A 66 13.76 -11.14 -0.15
CA ALA A 66 13.21 -12.36 0.42
C ALA A 66 11.81 -12.69 -0.14
N VAL A 67 11.06 -11.67 -0.58
CA VAL A 67 9.77 -11.84 -1.25
C VAL A 67 9.96 -12.13 -2.73
N ALA A 68 10.92 -11.51 -3.41
CA ALA A 68 11.13 -11.67 -4.85
C ALA A 68 11.38 -13.14 -5.26
N GLY A 69 11.96 -13.95 -4.37
CA GLY A 69 12.16 -15.39 -4.56
C GLY A 69 11.05 -16.30 -4.02
N ALA A 70 9.93 -15.74 -3.53
CA ALA A 70 8.87 -16.52 -2.90
C ALA A 70 7.95 -17.21 -3.93
N ASN A 71 7.34 -18.34 -3.54
CA ASN A 71 6.26 -18.96 -4.32
C ASN A 71 4.93 -18.23 -4.09
N PHE A 72 4.38 -17.64 -5.15
CA PHE A 72 3.14 -16.86 -5.13
C PHE A 72 1.87 -17.62 -5.53
N GLU A 73 1.93 -18.92 -5.84
CA GLU A 73 0.80 -19.73 -6.34
C GLU A 73 -0.47 -19.64 -5.48
N GLN A 74 -0.33 -19.34 -4.20
CA GLN A 74 -1.44 -19.30 -3.25
C GLN A 74 -1.65 -17.89 -2.65
N SER A 75 -1.24 -16.86 -3.40
CA SER A 75 -1.35 -15.46 -2.99
C SER A 75 -2.04 -14.61 -4.06
N GLU A 76 -2.76 -13.60 -3.60
CA GLU A 76 -3.48 -12.66 -4.45
C GLU A 76 -2.64 -11.40 -4.74
N PRO A 77 -2.70 -10.80 -5.93
CA PRO A 77 -2.02 -9.54 -6.20
C PRO A 77 -2.66 -8.37 -5.44
N LEU A 78 -1.83 -7.50 -4.86
CA LEU A 78 -2.25 -6.25 -4.22
C LEU A 78 -2.86 -5.28 -5.26
N ALA A 79 -2.27 -5.23 -6.45
CA ALA A 79 -2.67 -4.33 -7.54
C ALA A 79 -4.09 -4.58 -8.11
N ALA A 80 -4.73 -5.72 -7.80
CA ALA A 80 -6.05 -6.07 -8.34
C ALA A 80 -7.20 -5.15 -7.89
N HIS A 81 -6.98 -4.27 -6.90
CA HIS A 81 -7.94 -3.25 -6.47
C HIS A 81 -7.47 -1.82 -6.75
N ARG A 82 -6.78 -1.60 -7.87
CA ARG A 82 -6.59 -0.23 -8.39
C ARG A 82 -7.96 0.33 -8.78
N CYS A 83 -8.66 0.92 -7.81
CA CYS A 83 -9.81 1.77 -8.05
C CYS A 83 -9.35 2.88 -8.99
N GLU A 84 -10.11 3.08 -10.04
CA GLU A 84 -9.92 4.08 -11.07
C GLU A 84 -9.92 5.48 -10.44
N ASP A 85 -8.77 5.97 -9.99
CA ASP A 85 -8.60 7.39 -9.69
C ASP A 85 -8.39 8.13 -11.03
N THR A 86 -9.49 8.32 -11.74
CA THR A 86 -9.56 9.35 -12.79
C THR A 86 -9.62 10.70 -12.09
N GLY A 87 -8.44 11.31 -11.95
CA GLY A 87 -8.26 12.76 -11.97
C GLY A 87 -8.77 13.56 -10.77
N HIS A 88 -7.83 14.00 -9.93
CA HIS A 88 -7.89 15.35 -9.39
C HIS A 88 -6.62 16.13 -9.75
N GLU A 89 -6.57 16.60 -10.99
CA GLU A 89 -5.68 17.67 -11.43
C GLU A 89 -6.08 19.00 -10.76
N GLY A 90 -5.10 19.69 -10.16
CA GLY A 90 -5.03 21.15 -10.16
C GLY A 90 -5.85 21.91 -9.12
N ALA A 91 -5.25 22.17 -7.95
CA ALA A 91 -5.49 23.42 -7.23
C ALA A 91 -4.30 23.81 -6.35
N ALA A 92 -3.16 24.10 -6.99
CA ALA A 92 -2.20 25.05 -6.46
C ALA A 92 -2.01 26.16 -7.49
N SER A 93 -2.67 27.29 -7.29
CA SER A 93 -2.15 28.58 -7.74
C SER A 93 -2.72 29.70 -6.87
N ALA A 94 -1.81 30.38 -6.18
CA ALA A 94 -2.07 31.57 -5.40
C ALA A 94 -2.30 32.79 -6.30
N VAL A 95 -3.29 33.60 -5.94
CA VAL A 95 -3.41 35.04 -6.27
C VAL A 95 -4.35 35.60 -5.19
N ALA A 96 -3.83 36.24 -4.13
CA ALA A 96 -3.46 37.65 -4.05
C ALA A 96 -4.62 38.61 -4.34
N GLN A 97 -4.76 39.60 -3.43
CA GLN A 97 -5.62 40.80 -3.45
C GLN A 97 -6.99 40.58 -2.74
N GLY A 98 -7.39 41.29 -1.70
CA GLY A 98 -6.89 42.53 -1.09
C GLY A 98 -8.03 43.54 -1.01
N VAL A 99 -8.46 43.89 0.23
CA VAL A 99 -9.29 45.08 0.58
C VAL A 99 -10.69 45.06 -0.05
N GLU A 100 -11.77 45.37 0.67
CA GLU A 100 -12.47 46.66 0.57
C GLU A 100 -13.59 46.72 1.62
N GLN A 101 -13.43 47.68 2.55
CA GLN A 101 -14.41 48.59 3.17
C GLN A 101 -15.73 48.05 3.76
#